data_AF-A0A8S4AAN2-F1
#
_entry.id   AF-A0A8S4AAN2-F1
#
_cell.length_a   1.000
_cell.length_b   1.000
_cell.length_c   1.000
_cell.angle_alpha   90.00
_cell.angle_beta   90.00
_cell.angle_gamma   90.00
#
_symmetry.space_group_name_H-M   'P 1'
#
loop_
_entity.id
_entity.type
_entity.pdbx_description
1 polymer ?
#
loop_
_entity_poly.entity_id
_entity_poly.type
_entity_poly.pdbx_seq_one_letter_code
_entity_poly.pdbx_strand_id
1 'polypeptide(L)'
;QSLLPPFVVRDSNDNTCVDDSTQMVIIVWTIPYQFTWLRAVVKDPDVLSRFSLHFKTDSSQSVNCTNHQQARVNDRTVDIHCDLSEVVKQVIITGEGVKYLCSVYISG
;
A
#
# COMPACT_ATOMS: atom_id res chain seq x y z
N GLN A 1 -15.26 8.81 -15.89
CA GLN A 1 -15.00 7.93 -14.74
C GLN A 1 -13.70 8.41 -14.13
N SER A 2 -13.79 9.23 -13.09
CA SER A 2 -12.69 10.00 -12.51
C SER A 2 -11.66 9.08 -11.86
N LEU A 3 -10.60 8.79 -12.60
CA LEU A 3 -9.41 8.08 -12.12
C LEU A 3 -8.50 9.05 -11.37
N LEU A 4 -8.72 9.24 -10.08
CA LEU A 4 -7.68 9.73 -9.16
C LEU A 4 -7.87 9.01 -7.82
N PRO A 5 -6.96 8.08 -7.44
CA PRO A 5 -6.40 8.15 -6.08
C PRO A 5 -5.01 7.46 -5.89
N PRO A 6 -3.93 7.82 -6.61
CA PRO A 6 -2.59 7.46 -6.09
C PRO A 6 -1.63 8.63 -5.88
N PHE A 7 -1.97 9.88 -6.28
CA PHE A 7 -1.02 10.98 -6.14
C PHE A 7 -0.81 11.38 -4.68
N VAL A 8 -1.90 11.56 -3.92
CA VAL A 8 -1.81 12.04 -2.53
C VAL A 8 -0.97 11.10 -1.66
N VAL A 9 -1.10 9.78 -1.84
CA VAL A 9 -0.31 8.81 -1.08
C VAL A 9 1.12 8.66 -1.56
N ARG A 10 1.50 9.28 -2.68
CA ARG A 10 2.85 9.19 -3.26
C ARG A 10 3.48 10.58 -3.47
N ASP A 11 2.92 11.62 -2.87
CA ASP A 11 3.42 12.99 -2.98
C ASP A 11 4.62 13.28 -2.07
N SER A 12 5.06 12.28 -1.30
CA SER A 12 6.15 12.35 -0.31
C SER A 12 5.86 13.34 0.83
N ASN A 13 4.58 13.58 1.13
CA ASN A 13 4.15 14.40 2.25
C ASN A 13 3.26 13.60 3.21
N ASP A 14 3.84 13.23 4.35
CA ASP A 14 3.18 12.43 5.39
C ASP A 14 1.99 13.14 6.09
N ASN A 15 1.63 14.36 5.68
CA ASN A 15 0.52 15.15 6.24
C ASN A 15 -0.66 15.31 5.28
N THR A 16 -0.50 14.97 4.00
CA THR A 16 -1.58 14.93 3.01
C THR A 16 -2.14 13.52 2.98
N CYS A 17 -3.44 13.38 3.23
CA CYS A 17 -4.07 12.06 3.33
C CYS A 17 -5.21 11.94 2.32
N VAL A 18 -5.55 10.69 2.01
CA VAL A 18 -6.71 10.39 1.18
C VAL A 18 -7.99 10.94 1.84
N ASP A 19 -9.04 11.04 1.03
CA ASP A 19 -10.36 11.41 1.55
C ASP A 19 -10.98 10.27 2.37
N ASP A 20 -11.91 10.63 3.26
CA ASP A 20 -12.63 9.69 4.13
C ASP A 20 -13.48 8.68 3.33
N SER A 21 -13.74 8.93 2.04
CA SER A 21 -14.49 8.05 1.15
C SER A 21 -13.62 7.01 0.44
N THR A 22 -12.29 7.08 0.59
CA THR A 22 -11.36 6.17 -0.09
C THR A 22 -11.40 4.79 0.55
N GLN A 23 -11.89 3.81 -0.20
CA GLN A 23 -12.01 2.42 0.25
C GLN A 23 -10.83 1.55 -0.18
N MET A 24 -10.13 1.95 -1.25
CA MET A 24 -9.00 1.21 -1.78
C MET A 24 -8.00 2.15 -2.44
N VAL A 25 -6.72 1.79 -2.37
CA VAL A 25 -5.64 2.44 -3.11
C VAL A 25 -5.02 1.42 -4.04
N ILE A 26 -4.90 1.77 -5.32
CA ILE A 26 -4.31 0.90 -6.33
C ILE A 26 -3.07 1.61 -6.87
N ILE A 27 -1.91 0.97 -6.71
CA ILE A 27 -0.65 1.43 -7.28
C ILE A 27 -0.29 0.49 -8.42
N VAL A 28 -0.10 1.06 -9.60
CA VAL A 28 0.20 0.34 -10.83
C VAL A 28 1.56 0.81 -11.36
N TRP A 29 2.43 -0.14 -11.70
CA TRP A 29 3.71 0.14 -12.35
C TRP A 29 3.61 -0.09 -13.87
N THR A 30 4.33 0.72 -14.65
CA THR A 30 4.42 0.55 -16.11
C THR A 30 5.24 -0.70 -16.47
N ILE A 31 6.30 -0.96 -15.70
CA ILE A 31 7.20 -2.11 -15.82
C ILE A 31 7.01 -2.98 -14.57
N PRO A 32 6.99 -4.33 -14.68
CA PRO A 32 6.91 -5.20 -13.51
C PRO A 32 7.97 -4.84 -12.45
N TYR A 33 7.54 -4.80 -11.20
CA TYR A 33 8.31 -4.35 -10.06
C TYR A 33 8.60 -5.52 -9.11
N GLN A 34 9.86 -5.67 -8.70
CA GLN A 34 10.24 -6.61 -7.65
C GLN A 34 9.87 -6.00 -6.31
N PHE A 35 8.80 -6.46 -5.67
CA PHE A 35 8.40 -5.93 -4.36
C PHE A 35 9.25 -6.57 -3.25
N THR A 36 9.71 -5.76 -2.29
CA THR A 36 10.34 -6.26 -1.06
C THR A 36 9.61 -5.80 0.20
N TRP A 37 9.20 -4.53 0.26
CA TRP A 37 8.46 -3.99 1.39
C TRP A 37 7.68 -2.71 1.06
N LEU A 38 6.73 -2.38 1.94
CA LEU A 38 5.88 -1.21 1.88
C LEU A 38 5.87 -0.48 3.23
N ARG A 39 6.12 0.83 3.23
CA ARG A 39 5.82 1.71 4.37
C ARG A 39 4.46 2.35 4.16
N ALA A 40 3.58 2.25 5.14
CA ALA A 40 2.36 3.03 5.20
C ALA A 40 2.44 4.05 6.34
N VAL A 41 2.05 5.29 6.05
CA VAL A 41 1.87 6.36 7.02
C VAL A 41 0.39 6.69 7.10
N VAL A 42 -0.15 6.80 8.31
CA VAL A 42 -1.57 7.05 8.56
C VAL A 42 -1.79 8.28 9.42
N LYS A 43 -2.97 8.88 9.29
CA LYS A 43 -3.44 9.97 10.15
C LYS A 43 -3.85 9.45 11.53
N ASP A 44 -4.50 8.29 11.57
CA ASP A 44 -5.05 7.69 12.78
C ASP A 44 -4.22 6.45 13.21
N PRO A 45 -3.51 6.51 14.35
CA PRO A 45 -2.72 5.39 14.89
C PRO A 45 -3.52 4.09 15.12
N ASP A 46 -4.82 4.17 15.42
CA ASP A 46 -5.61 3.00 15.84
C ASP A 46 -5.89 2.02 14.69
N VAL A 47 -5.67 2.46 13.46
CA VAL A 47 -5.87 1.67 12.24
C VAL A 47 -4.56 1.25 11.59
N LEU A 48 -3.41 1.51 12.22
CA LEU A 48 -2.08 1.35 11.64
C LEU A 48 -1.80 -0.07 11.10
N SER A 49 -2.44 -1.10 11.65
CA SER A 49 -2.28 -2.50 11.23
C SER A 49 -3.50 -3.05 10.46
N ARG A 50 -4.49 -2.22 10.14
CA ARG A 50 -5.78 -2.63 9.54
C ARG A 50 -5.78 -2.49 8.02
N PHE A 51 -4.73 -3.02 7.41
CA PHE A 51 -4.51 -3.02 5.97
C PHE A 51 -4.33 -4.44 5.45
N SER A 52 -4.83 -4.68 4.25
CA SER A 52 -4.58 -5.89 3.47
C SER A 52 -3.92 -5.50 2.16
N LEU A 53 -2.84 -6.19 1.81
CA LEU A 53 -2.13 -6.03 0.54
C LEU A 53 -2.52 -7.17 -0.40
N HIS A 54 -2.92 -6.82 -1.61
CA HIS A 54 -3.16 -7.77 -2.70
C HIS A 54 -2.27 -7.41 -3.87
N PHE A 55 -1.64 -8.42 -4.46
CA PHE A 55 -0.67 -8.23 -5.53
C PHE A 55 -1.16 -8.88 -6.81
N LYS A 56 -0.89 -8.24 -7.96
CA LYS A 56 -1.17 -8.80 -9.27
C LYS A 56 0.00 -8.69 -10.22
N THR A 57 0.22 -9.73 -11.04
CA THR A 57 1.18 -9.74 -12.15
C THR A 57 0.68 -8.90 -13.35
N ASP A 58 1.49 -8.81 -14.40
CA ASP A 58 1.10 -8.18 -15.67
C ASP A 58 -0.10 -8.88 -16.34
N SER A 59 -0.19 -10.21 -16.23
CA SER A 59 -1.32 -11.02 -16.69
C SER A 59 -2.55 -10.94 -15.76
N SER A 60 -2.54 -10.04 -14.77
CA SER A 60 -3.59 -9.88 -13.75
C SER A 60 -3.80 -11.10 -12.85
N GLN A 61 -2.83 -12.01 -12.78
CA GLN A 61 -2.86 -13.14 -11.86
C GLN A 61 -2.52 -12.66 -10.44
N SER A 62 -3.25 -13.15 -9.44
CA SER A 62 -2.99 -12.83 -8.05
C SER A 62 -1.69 -13.48 -7.58
N VAL A 63 -0.85 -12.70 -6.89
CA VAL A 63 0.39 -13.20 -6.27
C VAL A 63 0.21 -13.27 -4.76
N ASN A 64 0.58 -14.41 -4.17
CA ASN A 64 0.49 -14.62 -2.74
C ASN A 64 1.63 -13.92 -2.01
N CYS A 65 1.28 -13.19 -0.96
CA CYS A 65 2.19 -12.57 -0.02
C CYS A 65 2.51 -13.57 1.09
N THR A 66 3.71 -14.17 1.03
CA THR A 66 4.18 -15.17 2.01
C THR A 66 5.10 -14.53 3.04
N ASN A 67 5.29 -15.16 4.21
CA ASN A 67 6.09 -14.60 5.31
C ASN A 67 5.71 -13.16 5.69
N HIS A 68 4.42 -12.84 5.66
CA HIS A 68 3.92 -11.50 5.93
C HIS A 68 4.28 -11.05 7.35
N GLN A 69 5.00 -9.93 7.43
CA GLN A 69 5.45 -9.31 8.68
C GLN A 69 5.06 -7.83 8.69
N GLN A 70 4.62 -7.35 9.85
CA GLN A 70 4.38 -5.93 10.09
C GLN A 70 5.30 -5.46 11.22
N ALA A 71 6.00 -4.36 10.99
CA ALA A 71 6.83 -3.70 11.99
C ALA A 71 6.33 -2.27 12.20
N ARG A 72 5.89 -1.94 13.41
CA ARG A 72 5.54 -0.56 13.76
C ARG A 72 6.82 0.24 13.93
N VAL A 73 7.00 1.27 13.11
CA VAL A 73 8.15 2.17 13.16
C VAL A 73 7.92 3.28 14.19
N ASN A 74 6.68 3.79 14.24
CA ASN A 74 6.18 4.74 15.24
C ASN A 74 4.64 4.67 15.28
N ASP A 75 4.00 5.55 16.04
CA ASP A 75 2.54 5.56 16.22
C ASP A 75 1.73 5.74 14.93
N ARG A 76 2.33 6.30 13.88
CA ARG A 76 1.69 6.58 12.59
C ARG A 76 2.31 5.84 11.42
N THR A 77 3.31 5.00 11.65
CA THR A 77 4.08 4.38 10.55
C THR A 77 4.27 2.89 10.78
N VAL A 78 3.92 2.11 9.76
CA VAL A 78 4.13 0.66 9.71
C VAL A 78 4.89 0.28 8.46
N ASP A 79 5.85 -0.62 8.62
CA ASP A 79 6.49 -1.33 7.52
C ASP A 79 5.84 -2.70 7.38
N ILE A 80 5.45 -3.03 6.17
CA ILE A 80 4.84 -4.29 5.78
C ILE A 80 5.81 -4.99 4.82
N HIS A 81 6.30 -6.14 5.26
CA HIS A 81 7.21 -6.98 4.49
C HIS A 81 6.49 -8.25 4.09
N CYS A 82 6.68 -8.69 2.85
CA CYS A 82 6.38 -10.06 2.47
C CYS A 82 7.14 -10.53 1.25
N ASP A 83 7.30 -11.83 1.17
CA ASP A 83 7.98 -12.51 0.09
C ASP A 83 6.96 -12.83 -1.01
N LEU A 84 7.24 -12.33 -2.21
CA LEU A 84 6.49 -12.64 -3.42
C LEU A 84 7.31 -13.58 -4.30
N SER A 85 6.65 -14.58 -4.91
CA SER A 85 7.31 -15.53 -5.83
C SER A 85 7.64 -14.93 -7.19
N GLU A 86 7.04 -13.79 -7.53
CA GLU A 86 7.07 -13.18 -8.86
C GLU A 86 7.08 -11.65 -8.78
N VAL A 87 7.54 -11.00 -9.85
CA VAL A 87 7.39 -9.55 -10.04
C VAL A 87 5.93 -9.17 -10.25
N VAL A 88 5.55 -8.00 -9.76
CA VAL A 88 4.16 -7.54 -9.75
C VAL A 88 3.99 -6.26 -10.54
N LYS A 89 2.80 -6.07 -11.12
CA LYS A 89 2.43 -4.84 -11.81
C LYS A 89 1.48 -3.98 -10.99
N GLN A 90 0.80 -4.57 -10.01
CA GLN A 90 -0.16 -3.85 -9.18
C GLN A 90 -0.03 -4.30 -7.73
N VAL A 91 -0.13 -3.32 -6.82
CA VAL A 91 -0.50 -3.54 -5.42
C VAL A 91 -1.81 -2.83 -5.15
N ILE A 92 -2.72 -3.53 -4.49
CA ILE A 92 -4.04 -3.06 -4.10
C ILE A 92 -4.06 -3.10 -2.58
N ILE A 93 -4.24 -1.93 -1.97
CA ILE A 93 -4.32 -1.74 -0.53
C ILE A 93 -5.79 -1.58 -0.17
N THR A 94 -6.29 -2.45 0.70
CA THR A 94 -7.66 -2.43 1.21
C THR A 94 -7.68 -2.47 2.73
N GLY A 95 -8.85 -2.27 3.34
CA GLY A 95 -9.05 -2.36 4.78
C GLY A 95 -9.48 -1.04 5.42
N GLU A 96 -9.82 -1.10 6.71
CA GLU A 96 -10.34 0.05 7.46
C GLU A 96 -9.35 1.21 7.55
N GLY A 97 -8.05 0.92 7.49
CA GLY A 97 -7.01 1.93 7.57
C GLY A 97 -6.88 2.79 6.32
N VAL A 98 -7.42 2.36 5.17
CA VAL A 98 -7.19 3.04 3.89
C VAL A 98 -7.66 4.48 3.92
N LYS A 99 -8.84 4.77 4.49
CA LYS A 99 -9.38 6.14 4.60
C LYS A 99 -8.53 7.10 5.45
N TYR A 100 -7.55 6.58 6.18
CA TYR A 100 -6.61 7.37 6.97
C TYR A 100 -5.20 7.38 6.37
N LEU A 101 -5.00 6.78 5.20
CA LEU A 101 -3.68 6.63 4.59
C LEU A 101 -3.18 7.99 4.08
N CYS A 102 -1.98 8.35 4.51
CA CYS A 102 -1.31 9.60 4.14
C CYS A 102 -0.22 9.37 3.12
N SER A 103 0.67 8.42 3.37
CA SER A 103 1.75 8.12 2.43
C SER A 103 2.04 6.65 2.33
N VAL A 104 2.47 6.23 1.14
CA VAL A 104 2.89 4.87 0.81
C VAL A 104 4.24 4.94 0.12
N TYR A 105 5.24 4.33 0.73
CA TYR A 105 6.56 4.14 0.14
C TYR A 105 6.74 2.67 -0.17
N ILE A 106 7.18 2.34 -1.38
CA ILE A 106 7.39 0.96 -1.82
C ILE A 106 8.85 0.83 -2.27
N SER A 107 9.46 -0.28 -1.89
CA SER A 107 10.84 -0.61 -2.22
C SER A 107 10.95 -2.04 -2.74
N GLY A 108 12.07 -2.33 -3.38
CA GLY A 108 12.27 -3.44 -4.31
C GLY A 108 13.72 -3.59 -4.71
#